data_AF-A0A7S4QVF9-F1
#
_entry.id   AF-A0A7S4QVF9-F1
#
_cell.length_a   1.000
_cell.length_b   1.000
_cell.length_c   1.000
_cell.angle_alpha   90.00
_cell.angle_beta   90.00
_cell.angle_gamma   90.00
#
_symmetry.space_group_name_H-M   'P 1'
#
loop_
_entity.id
_entity.type
_entity.pdbx_description
1 polymer ?
#
loop_
_entity_poly.entity_id
_entity_poly.type
_entity_poly.pdbx_seq_one_letter_code
_entity_poly.pdbx_strand_id
1 'polypeptide(L)'
;DLQNPISFPSPIPCALLSILPVPAPRYIQQFAWDYAKYPNRRPLKELVALISGGVSAIDEELKQLSQSFADKQVALSEAKRKKGGNLLVADLNDVVTEQAMRSVEVHDSEYLKTLFVAVPKVDMEKFESTIQSLGSNLVGYGGACLILSFP
;
A
#
# COMPACT_ATOMS: atom_id res chain seq x y z
N ASP A 1 4.45 17.31 -11.96
CA ASP A 1 3.78 17.34 -10.66
C ASP A 1 3.94 16.02 -9.91
N LEU A 2 4.26 16.10 -8.62
CA LEU A 2 4.00 15.13 -7.54
C LEU A 2 4.60 13.71 -7.65
N GLN A 3 5.93 13.60 -7.52
CA GLN A 3 6.57 12.40 -6.96
C GLN A 3 7.19 12.77 -5.61
N ASN A 4 6.36 12.94 -4.58
CA ASN A 4 6.85 12.99 -3.20
C ASN A 4 6.69 11.57 -2.61
N PRO A 5 7.76 10.78 -2.47
CA PRO A 5 7.65 9.47 -1.84
C PRO A 5 7.20 9.68 -0.41
N ILE A 6 6.07 9.06 -0.04
CA ILE A 6 5.53 9.07 1.32
C ILE A 6 6.64 8.53 2.23
N SER A 7 7.37 9.43 2.89
CA SER A 7 8.34 9.09 3.90
C SER A 7 7.56 8.51 5.08
N PHE A 8 7.57 7.19 5.22
CA PHE A 8 7.12 6.56 6.46
C PHE A 8 8.01 7.11 7.58
N PRO A 9 7.44 7.69 8.65
CA PRO A 9 8.25 8.09 9.78
C PRO A 9 8.99 6.85 10.29
N SER A 10 10.31 6.98 10.47
CA SER A 10 11.13 5.94 11.07
C SER A 10 10.46 5.40 12.33
N PRO A 11 10.50 4.08 12.60
CA PRO A 11 9.94 3.54 13.82
C PRO A 11 10.55 4.30 15.00
N ILE A 12 9.72 5.08 15.68
CA ILE A 12 10.14 5.84 16.86
C ILE A 12 10.70 4.80 17.82
N PRO A 13 11.97 4.91 18.25
CA PRO A 13 12.49 3.99 19.24
C PRO A 13 11.56 4.04 20.45
N CYS A 14 11.03 2.88 20.84
CA CYS A 14 10.02 2.71 21.89
C CYS A 14 10.43 3.34 23.24
N ALA A 15 11.71 3.71 23.38
CA ALA A 15 12.29 4.42 24.52
C ALA A 15 11.84 5.89 24.67
N LEU A 16 11.08 6.46 23.74
CA LEU A 16 10.63 7.86 23.79
C LEU A 16 9.13 8.03 24.02
N LEU A 17 8.51 7.16 24.82
CA LEU A 17 7.15 7.41 25.32
C LEU A 17 7.20 8.50 26.40
N SER A 18 7.43 9.75 25.96
CA SER A 18 7.38 10.94 26.80
C SER A 18 5.94 11.17 27.24
N ILE A 19 5.74 11.35 28.54
CA ILE A 19 4.45 11.76 29.08
C ILE A 19 4.44 13.28 28.93
N LEU A 20 3.72 13.81 27.92
CA LEU A 20 3.85 15.23 27.53
C LEU A 20 5.29 15.56 27.05
N PRO A 21 5.73 16.81 26.82
CA PRO A 21 7.12 17.13 26.43
C PRO A 21 8.22 16.74 27.45
N VAL A 22 7.94 15.89 28.43
CA VAL A 22 8.85 15.54 29.53
C VAL A 22 9.16 14.03 29.54
N PRO A 23 10.42 13.62 29.69
CA PRO A 23 10.79 12.22 29.89
C PRO A 23 10.17 11.65 31.17
N ALA A 24 9.69 10.40 31.10
CA ALA A 24 9.08 9.68 32.24
C ALA A 24 9.81 9.83 33.59
N PRO A 25 11.15 9.70 33.70
CA PRO A 25 11.83 9.84 34.99
C PRO A 25 11.73 11.26 35.60
N ARG A 26 11.65 12.31 34.76
CA ARG A 26 11.50 13.69 35.22
C ARG A 26 10.05 13.98 35.63
N TYR A 27 9.07 13.34 34.99
CA TYR A 27 7.66 13.46 35.37
C TYR A 27 7.41 12.92 36.79
N ILE A 28 8.03 11.80 37.16
CA ILE A 28 7.87 11.20 38.50
C ILE A 28 8.36 12.16 39.60
N GLN A 29 9.46 12.89 39.35
CA GLN A 29 10.01 13.87 40.30
C GLN A 29 9.13 15.12 40.47
N GLN A 30 8.26 15.43 39.51
CA GLN A 30 7.42 16.62 39.48
C GLN A 30 5.92 16.27 39.41
N PHE A 31 5.55 15.10 39.96
CA PHE A 31 4.17 14.64 39.90
C PHE A 31 3.23 15.62 40.61
N ALA A 32 2.26 16.13 39.88
CA ALA A 32 1.17 16.95 40.39
C ALA A 32 -0.16 16.25 40.11
N TRP A 33 -1.05 16.22 41.11
CA TRP A 33 -2.36 15.62 40.94
C TRP A 33 -3.23 16.47 40.01
N ASP A 34 -3.82 15.85 38.99
CA ASP A 34 -4.76 16.54 38.10
C ASP A 34 -6.15 16.60 38.76
N TYR A 35 -6.39 17.70 39.47
CA TYR A 35 -7.67 17.98 40.13
C TYR A 35 -8.82 18.23 39.15
N ALA A 36 -8.54 18.61 37.90
CA ALA A 36 -9.57 18.85 36.89
C ALA A 36 -10.12 17.53 36.35
N LYS A 37 -9.25 16.54 36.13
CA LYS A 37 -9.63 15.19 35.70
C LYS A 37 -10.13 14.31 36.86
N TYR A 38 -9.54 14.48 38.04
CA TYR A 38 -9.81 13.65 39.21
C TYR A 38 -10.05 14.49 40.48
N PRO A 39 -11.27 15.01 40.71
CA PRO A 39 -11.56 15.86 41.85
C PRO A 39 -11.51 15.10 43.19
N ASN A 40 -10.84 15.66 44.19
CA ASN A 40 -10.67 15.09 45.53
C ASN A 40 -11.96 15.02 46.37
N ARG A 41 -13.05 15.65 45.90
CA ARG A 41 -14.36 15.66 46.56
C ARG A 41 -15.14 14.35 46.37
N ARG A 42 -14.70 13.48 45.44
CA ARG A 42 -15.32 12.18 45.18
C ARG A 42 -14.81 11.12 46.16
N PRO A 43 -15.63 10.11 46.52
CA PRO A 43 -15.16 9.02 47.35
C PRO A 43 -14.09 8.21 46.63
N LEU A 44 -13.11 7.71 47.38
CA LEU A 44 -11.94 6.99 46.85
C LEU A 44 -12.32 5.82 45.94
N LYS A 45 -13.40 5.09 46.26
CA LYS A 45 -13.88 3.95 45.47
C LYS A 45 -14.31 4.35 44.06
N GLU A 46 -14.97 5.49 43.91
CA GLU A 46 -15.38 6.00 42.59
C GLU A 46 -14.17 6.47 41.78
N LEU A 47 -13.20 7.12 42.44
CA LEU A 47 -11.98 7.58 41.79
C LEU A 47 -11.17 6.40 41.23
N VAL A 48 -11.01 5.33 42.00
CA VAL A 48 -10.33 4.10 41.56
C VAL A 48 -11.06 3.49 40.37
N ALA A 49 -12.39 3.38 40.42
CA ALA A 49 -13.19 2.85 39.32
C ALA A 49 -13.07 3.68 38.03
N LEU A 50 -13.00 5.02 38.16
CA LEU A 50 -12.84 5.92 37.02
C LEU A 50 -11.46 5.76 36.38
N ILE A 51 -10.39 5.69 37.17
CA ILE A 51 -9.04 5.46 36.68
C ILE A 51 -8.94 4.09 35.99
N SER A 52 -9.43 3.03 36.64
CA SER A 52 -9.36 1.67 36.07
C SER A 52 -10.17 1.57 34.78
N GLY A 53 -11.37 2.16 34.73
CA GLY A 53 -12.20 2.19 33.53
C GLY A 53 -11.54 2.97 32.39
N GLY A 54 -10.92 4.10 32.70
CA GLY A 54 -10.17 4.90 31.71
C GLY A 54 -8.98 4.15 31.12
N VAL A 55 -8.21 3.43 31.95
CA VAL A 55 -7.10 2.60 31.49
C VAL A 55 -7.59 1.48 30.57
N SER A 56 -8.67 0.78 30.95
CA SER A 56 -9.25 -0.28 30.10
C SER A 56 -9.79 0.25 28.77
N ALA A 57 -10.41 1.43 28.75
CA ALA A 57 -10.87 2.05 27.51
C ALA A 57 -9.70 2.41 26.57
N ILE A 58 -8.63 3.00 27.11
CA ILE A 58 -7.42 3.34 26.33
C ILE A 58 -6.76 2.07 25.78
N ASP A 59 -6.69 1.00 26.56
CA ASP A 59 -6.12 -0.28 26.12
C ASP A 59 -6.91 -0.88 24.96
N GLU A 60 -8.25 -0.86 25.05
CA GLU A 60 -9.13 -1.33 23.97
C GLU A 60 -9.00 -0.46 22.71
N GLU A 61 -8.93 0.87 22.84
CA GLU A 61 -8.69 1.78 21.71
C GLU A 61 -7.33 1.50 21.04
N LEU A 62 -6.28 1.28 21.83
CA LEU A 62 -4.94 0.96 21.32
C LEU A 62 -4.96 -0.37 20.56
N LYS A 63 -5.64 -1.39 21.10
CA LYS A 63 -5.79 -2.70 20.46
C LYS A 63 -6.54 -2.59 19.13
N GLN A 64 -7.64 -1.84 19.09
CA GLN A 64 -8.40 -1.59 17.86
C GLN A 64 -7.55 -0.87 16.80
N LEU A 65 -6.79 0.16 17.21
CA LEU A 65 -5.90 0.88 16.30
C LEU A 65 -4.78 -0.02 15.77
N SER A 66 -4.20 -0.84 16.63
CA SER A 66 -3.15 -1.81 16.26
C SER A 66 -3.66 -2.85 15.26
N GLN A 67 -4.87 -3.39 15.48
CA GLN A 67 -5.52 -4.30 14.53
C GLN A 67 -5.78 -3.63 13.19
N SER A 68 -6.35 -2.42 13.18
CA SER A 68 -6.59 -1.66 11.94
C SER A 68 -5.29 -1.37 11.17
N PHE A 69 -4.20 -1.07 11.89
CA PHE A 69 -2.89 -0.87 11.28
C PHE A 69 -2.35 -2.16 10.66
N ALA A 70 -2.45 -3.29 11.36
CA ALA A 70 -2.05 -4.60 10.85
C ALA A 70 -2.84 -4.98 9.58
N ASP A 71 -4.16 -4.77 9.57
CA ASP A 71 -5.01 -5.04 8.41
C ASP A 71 -4.60 -4.20 7.19
N LYS A 72 -4.34 -2.90 7.40
CA LYS A 72 -3.85 -2.01 6.34
C LYS A 72 -2.47 -2.42 5.82
N GLN A 73 -1.59 -2.89 6.71
CA GLN A 73 -0.27 -3.38 6.32
C GLN A 73 -0.38 -4.64 5.45
N VAL A 74 -1.29 -5.56 5.79
CA VAL A 74 -1.59 -6.74 4.97
C VAL A 74 -2.13 -6.33 3.60
N ALA A 75 -3.15 -5.47 3.57
CA ALA A 75 -3.73 -4.97 2.31
C ALA A 75 -2.67 -4.28 1.42
N LEU A 76 -1.75 -3.51 2.01
CA LEU A 76 -0.63 -2.88 1.32
C LEU A 76 0.32 -3.95 0.74
N SER A 77 0.67 -4.97 1.52
CA SER A 77 1.54 -6.07 1.05
C SER A 77 0.92 -6.84 -0.12
N GLU A 78 -0.39 -7.07 -0.08
CA GLU A 78 -1.13 -7.71 -1.16
C GLU A 78 -1.17 -6.82 -2.41
N ALA A 79 -1.41 -5.52 -2.25
CA ALA A 79 -1.37 -4.56 -3.34
C ALA A 79 0.01 -4.49 -3.99
N LYS A 80 1.10 -4.51 -3.20
CA LYS A 80 2.47 -4.58 -3.72
C LYS A 80 2.71 -5.87 -4.51
N ARG A 81 2.23 -7.01 -4.02
CA ARG A 81 2.34 -8.29 -4.75
C ARG A 81 1.58 -8.26 -6.08
N LYS A 82 0.40 -7.63 -6.11
CA LYS A 82 -0.38 -7.44 -7.35
C LYS A 82 0.35 -6.53 -8.35
N LYS A 83 1.01 -5.47 -7.88
CA LYS A 83 1.77 -4.53 -8.73
C LYS A 83 3.09 -5.10 -9.27
N GLY A 84 3.80 -5.92 -8.49
CA GLY A 84 5.11 -6.49 -8.86
C GLY A 84 5.07 -7.89 -9.47
N GLY A 85 3.88 -8.39 -9.85
CA GLY A 85 3.72 -9.76 -10.37
C GLY A 85 4.01 -9.91 -11.87
N ASN A 86 3.84 -11.13 -12.38
CA ASN A 86 3.85 -11.44 -13.81
C ASN A 86 2.79 -10.60 -14.56
N LEU A 87 3.04 -10.25 -15.83
CA LEU A 87 2.11 -9.56 -16.76
C LEU A 87 0.70 -10.18 -16.81
N LEU A 88 0.57 -11.46 -16.52
CA LEU A 88 -0.71 -12.16 -16.46
C LEU A 88 -1.57 -11.79 -15.24
N VAL A 89 -0.96 -11.25 -14.18
CA VAL A 89 -1.60 -10.95 -12.89
C VAL A 89 -1.49 -9.45 -12.54
N ALA A 90 -0.53 -8.74 -13.14
CA ALA A 90 -0.37 -7.30 -13.00
C ALA A 90 -1.45 -6.54 -13.79
N ASP A 91 -1.91 -5.43 -13.23
CA ASP A 91 -2.84 -4.53 -13.91
C ASP A 91 -2.10 -3.78 -15.04
N LEU A 92 -2.57 -3.94 -16.27
CA LEU A 92 -1.98 -3.31 -17.45
C LEU A 92 -2.05 -1.78 -17.38
N ASN A 93 -2.98 -1.20 -16.60
CA ASN A 93 -3.05 0.25 -16.41
C ASN A 93 -1.80 0.82 -15.70
N ASP A 94 -1.17 0.05 -14.80
CA ASP A 94 0.03 0.47 -14.08
C ASP A 94 1.31 0.23 -14.90
N VAL A 95 1.29 -0.72 -15.84
CA VAL A 95 2.47 -1.13 -16.62
C VAL A 95 2.55 -0.40 -17.97
N VAL A 96 1.41 -0.11 -18.60
CA VAL A 96 1.39 0.53 -19.92
C VAL A 96 1.38 2.04 -19.75
N THR A 97 2.56 2.65 -19.91
CA THR A 97 2.73 4.11 -19.92
C THR A 97 1.87 4.75 -21.03
N GLU A 98 1.30 5.94 -20.80
CA GLU A 98 0.53 6.69 -21.82
C GLU A 98 1.28 6.87 -23.15
N GLN A 99 2.62 6.97 -23.09
CA GLN A 99 3.48 7.04 -24.26
C GLN A 99 3.47 5.74 -25.09
N ALA A 100 3.44 4.59 -24.42
CA ALA A 100 3.36 3.28 -25.06
C ALA A 100 2.00 3.07 -25.73
N MET A 101 0.90 3.44 -25.04
CA MET A 101 -0.45 3.44 -25.64
C MET A 101 -0.55 4.37 -26.84
N ARG A 102 0.03 5.58 -26.79
CA ARG A 102 -0.01 6.53 -27.92
C ARG A 102 0.75 6.04 -29.15
N SER A 103 1.79 5.22 -28.96
CA SER A 103 2.54 4.63 -30.07
C SER A 103 1.85 3.43 -30.72
N VAL A 104 0.87 2.83 -30.05
CA VAL A 104 0.09 1.70 -30.56
C VAL A 104 -1.26 2.22 -31.03
N GLU A 105 -1.47 2.27 -32.34
CA GLU A 105 -2.79 2.55 -32.90
C GLU A 105 -3.72 1.35 -32.61
N VAL A 106 -4.62 1.51 -31.64
CA VAL A 106 -5.63 0.52 -31.32
C VAL A 106 -6.78 0.67 -32.31
N HIS A 107 -6.92 -0.32 -33.19
CA HIS A 107 -8.05 -0.39 -34.11
C HIS A 107 -9.12 -1.33 -33.53
N ASP A 108 -10.33 -0.78 -33.37
CA ASP A 108 -11.53 -1.56 -33.04
C ASP A 108 -12.53 -1.34 -34.17
N SER A 109 -12.46 -2.20 -35.18
CA SER A 109 -13.40 -2.23 -36.30
C SER A 109 -14.06 -3.61 -36.35
N GLU A 110 -15.18 -3.72 -37.07
CA GLU A 110 -15.94 -4.97 -37.18
C GLU A 110 -15.09 -6.18 -37.63
N TYR A 111 -14.05 -5.93 -38.43
CA TYR A 111 -13.22 -6.97 -39.04
C TYR A 111 -11.77 -7.00 -38.48
N LEU A 112 -11.39 -6.04 -37.65
CA LEU A 112 -10.02 -5.93 -37.11
C LEU A 112 -10.06 -5.49 -35.65
N LYS A 113 -9.42 -6.29 -34.80
CA LYS A 113 -9.29 -6.05 -33.36
C LYS A 113 -7.84 -6.18 -32.92
N THR A 114 -7.33 -5.19 -32.20
CA THR A 114 -5.98 -5.26 -31.60
C THR A 114 -5.99 -6.14 -30.35
N LEU A 115 -5.07 -7.10 -30.28
CA LEU A 115 -4.87 -7.96 -29.12
C LEU A 115 -3.47 -7.73 -28.53
N PHE A 116 -3.38 -7.74 -27.20
CA PHE A 116 -2.11 -7.67 -26.49
C PHE A 116 -1.70 -9.08 -26.05
N VAL A 117 -0.47 -9.47 -26.38
CA VAL A 117 0.09 -10.78 -26.02
C VAL A 117 1.33 -10.56 -25.16
N ALA A 118 1.35 -11.15 -23.97
CA ALA A 118 2.52 -11.17 -23.11
C ALA A 118 3.45 -12.33 -23.53
N VAL A 119 4.68 -12.01 -23.92
CA VAL A 119 5.68 -13.00 -24.35
C VAL A 119 6.91 -12.91 -23.43
N PRO A 120 7.41 -14.03 -22.88
CA PRO A 120 8.68 -14.05 -22.17
C PRO A 120 9.83 -13.62 -23.08
N LYS A 121 10.78 -12.80 -22.59
CA LYS A 121 11.91 -12.29 -23.40
C LYS A 121 12.74 -13.39 -24.07
N VAL A 122 12.83 -14.56 -23.44
CA VAL A 122 13.60 -15.72 -23.93
C VAL A 122 12.98 -16.30 -25.21
N ASP A 123 11.66 -16.25 -25.34
CA ASP A 123 10.91 -16.88 -26.42
C ASP A 123 10.51 -15.90 -27.54
N MET A 124 11.07 -14.68 -27.54
CA MET A 124 10.69 -13.62 -28.47
C MET A 124 10.93 -14.03 -29.94
N GLU A 125 12.12 -14.55 -30.27
CA GLU A 125 12.47 -14.97 -31.64
C GLU A 125 11.61 -16.14 -32.13
N LYS A 126 11.29 -17.07 -31.22
CA LYS A 126 10.40 -18.21 -31.53
C LYS A 126 8.97 -17.73 -31.76
N PHE A 127 8.52 -16.73 -31.00
CA PHE A 127 7.20 -16.15 -31.17
C PHE A 127 7.07 -15.43 -32.52
N GLU A 128 8.04 -14.58 -32.88
CA GLU A 128 8.04 -13.84 -34.16
C GLU A 128 7.99 -14.75 -35.39
N SER A 129 8.67 -15.89 -35.33
CA SER A 129 8.65 -16.90 -36.41
C SER A 129 7.38 -17.73 -36.45
N THR A 130 6.78 -18.03 -35.30
CA THR A 130 5.61 -18.93 -35.22
C THR A 130 4.30 -18.19 -35.47
N ILE A 131 4.21 -16.92 -35.09
CA ILE A 131 2.93 -16.21 -35.00
C ILE A 131 2.23 -16.06 -36.36
N GLN A 132 2.99 -15.92 -37.45
CA GLN A 132 2.43 -15.85 -38.82
C GLN A 132 1.77 -17.17 -39.26
N SER A 133 2.24 -18.30 -38.73
CA SER A 133 1.71 -19.63 -39.06
C SER A 133 0.49 -20.01 -38.22
N LEU A 134 0.18 -19.24 -37.17
CA LEU A 134 -0.83 -19.59 -36.17
C LEU A 134 -2.28 -19.40 -36.66
N GLY A 135 -2.50 -18.58 -37.69
CA GLY A 135 -3.83 -18.36 -38.25
C GLY A 135 -3.82 -17.66 -39.61
N SER A 136 -4.78 -18.02 -40.46
CA SER A 136 -4.93 -17.49 -41.82
C SER A 136 -5.41 -16.03 -41.88
N ASN A 137 -5.92 -15.49 -40.77
CA ASN A 137 -6.53 -14.15 -40.69
C ASN A 137 -5.70 -13.18 -39.83
N LEU A 138 -4.39 -13.41 -39.71
CA LEU A 138 -3.47 -12.51 -39.00
C LEU A 138 -2.91 -11.49 -39.98
N VAL A 139 -3.10 -10.21 -39.68
CA VAL A 139 -2.59 -9.09 -40.49
C VAL A 139 -1.20 -8.71 -40.00
N GLY A 140 -0.27 -8.43 -40.92
CA GLY A 140 1.15 -8.18 -40.64
C GLY A 140 1.39 -7.16 -39.52
N TYR A 141 2.35 -7.48 -38.64
CA TYR A 141 2.69 -6.73 -37.43
C TYR A 141 3.12 -5.30 -37.76
N GLY A 142 2.23 -4.33 -37.53
CA GLY A 142 2.48 -2.90 -37.70
C GLY A 142 2.61 -2.15 -36.37
N GLY A 143 2.94 -2.83 -35.27
CA GLY A 143 3.04 -2.22 -33.94
C GLY A 143 4.44 -2.35 -33.36
N ALA A 144 4.90 -1.30 -32.67
CA ALA A 144 6.15 -1.34 -31.91
C ALA A 144 6.07 -2.44 -30.83
N CYS A 145 7.07 -3.32 -30.79
CA CYS A 145 7.24 -4.26 -29.69
C CYS A 145 7.51 -3.46 -28.41
N LEU A 146 6.54 -3.43 -27.49
CA LEU A 146 6.71 -2.78 -26.21
C LEU A 146 7.55 -3.70 -25.31
N ILE A 147 8.85 -3.42 -25.24
CA ILE A 147 9.74 -4.11 -24.28
C ILE A 147 9.46 -3.54 -22.89
N LEU A 148 8.48 -4.13 -22.21
CA LEU A 148 8.19 -3.84 -20.81
C LEU A 148 9.17 -4.63 -19.95
N SER A 149 10.19 -3.96 -19.43
CA SER A 149 11.15 -4.58 -18.53
C SER A 149 10.60 -4.58 -17.11
N PHE A 150 10.30 -5.77 -16.59
CA PHE A 150 9.99 -5.97 -15.18
C PHE A 150 11.29 -6.03 -14.36
N PRO A 151 11.33 -5.46 -13.14
CA PRO A 151 12.39 -5.69 -12.17
C PRO A 151 12.34 -7.08 -11.54
#